data_AF-A0AAV4SN87-F1
#
_entry.id   AF-A0AAV4SN87-F1
#
_cell.length_a   1.000
_cell.length_b   1.000
_cell.length_c   1.000
_cell.angle_alpha   90.00
_cell.angle_beta   90.00
_cell.angle_gamma   90.00
#
_symmetry.space_group_name_H-M   'P 1'
#
loop_
_entity.id
_entity.type
_entity.pdbx_description
1 polymer ?
#
loop_
_entity_poly.entity_id
_entity_poly.type
_entity_poly.pdbx_seq_one_letter_code
_entity_poly.pdbx_strand_id
1 'polypeptide(L)'
;MDTAVRRLFGVPEGRGEEEELVLVNVLSWQRTELIRVPWYKDEISRRMWIEGVGKAMQNISNEAGGGTLVPVIVVPMGYQLLRGLSAVKSSVVLEAIASGCVANRFVIFDDVPLYWDAWDVMDYHLETGRDAIKEIVEPLKITEQGPLRASLTIRMKIGVNSEMKQKISIDAVHPYLLLKVLLIGKKAINFSR
;
A
#
# COMPACT_ATOMS: atom_id res chain seq x y z
N MET A 1 -17.49 -22.80 -6.32
CA MET A 1 -16.24 -22.12 -6.75
C MET A 1 -16.40 -20.63 -6.55
N ASP A 2 -15.37 -20.01 -6.02
CA ASP A 2 -15.39 -18.98 -4.98
C ASP A 2 -15.80 -17.57 -5.46
N THR A 3 -16.63 -16.88 -4.69
CA THR A 3 -17.01 -15.47 -4.88
C THR A 3 -15.78 -14.55 -4.83
N ALA A 4 -14.70 -14.99 -4.17
CA ALA A 4 -13.38 -14.36 -4.18
C ALA A 4 -12.74 -14.33 -5.58
N VAL A 5 -12.97 -15.35 -6.42
CA VAL A 5 -12.44 -15.42 -7.78
C VAL A 5 -13.25 -14.53 -8.73
N ARG A 6 -14.57 -14.38 -8.53
CA ARG A 6 -15.37 -13.41 -9.30
C ARG A 6 -15.04 -11.95 -8.96
N ARG A 7 -14.67 -11.66 -7.71
CA ARG A 7 -14.13 -10.35 -7.30
C ARG A 7 -12.73 -10.07 -7.86
N LEU A 8 -11.97 -11.13 -8.16
CA LEU A 8 -10.74 -11.08 -8.94
C LEU A 8 -10.96 -10.63 -10.41
N PHE A 9 -12.20 -10.69 -10.94
CA PHE A 9 -12.49 -10.57 -12.39
C PHE A 9 -13.65 -9.63 -12.84
N GLY A 10 -14.15 -8.70 -12.02
CA GLY A 10 -14.51 -7.37 -12.56
C GLY A 10 -15.93 -6.78 -12.39
N VAL A 11 -15.89 -5.44 -12.51
CA VAL A 11 -16.91 -4.35 -12.64
C VAL A 11 -17.62 -3.87 -11.37
N PRO A 12 -17.38 -2.62 -10.92
CA PRO A 12 -18.27 -1.91 -9.99
C PRO A 12 -19.26 -1.00 -10.74
N GLU A 13 -20.56 -1.11 -10.42
CA GLU A 13 -21.54 -0.05 -10.65
C GLU A 13 -21.59 0.87 -9.41
N GLY A 14 -21.52 2.18 -9.65
CA GLY A 14 -21.55 3.18 -8.58
C GLY A 14 -22.94 3.40 -7.97
N ARG A 15 -22.97 3.99 -6.76
CA ARG A 15 -24.07 4.82 -6.22
C ARG A 15 -23.71 5.41 -4.85
N GLY A 16 -23.74 6.74 -4.72
CA GLY A 16 -23.82 7.48 -3.45
C GLY A 16 -22.74 8.56 -3.26
N GLU A 17 -23.15 9.83 -3.18
CA GLU A 17 -22.30 10.99 -2.84
C GLU A 17 -21.86 10.94 -1.37
N GLU A 18 -20.90 10.07 -1.03
CA GLU A 18 -20.19 10.10 0.25
C GLU A 18 -18.80 10.72 0.00
N GLU A 19 -18.57 11.92 0.53
CA GLU A 19 -17.25 12.54 0.48
C GLU A 19 -16.34 11.90 1.55
N GLU A 20 -15.39 11.07 1.09
CA GLU A 20 -14.39 10.42 1.93
C GLU A 20 -13.02 11.08 1.74
N LEU A 21 -12.32 11.40 2.84
CA LEU A 21 -10.95 11.92 2.79
C LEU A 21 -9.99 10.96 3.51
N VAL A 22 -9.05 10.39 2.75
CA VAL A 22 -8.00 9.49 3.26
C VAL A 22 -6.69 10.25 3.43
N LEU A 23 -6.11 10.23 4.63
CA LEU A 23 -4.75 10.69 4.88
C LEU A 23 -3.82 9.48 5.05
N VAL A 24 -2.71 9.45 4.33
CA VAL A 24 -1.74 8.34 4.36
C VAL A 24 -0.40 8.85 4.86
N ASN A 25 0.17 8.16 5.85
CA ASN A 25 1.53 8.37 6.34
C ASN A 25 2.43 7.21 5.93
N VAL A 26 3.26 7.48 4.93
CA VAL A 26 4.29 6.56 4.42
C VAL A 26 5.64 6.75 5.12
N LEU A 27 5.69 7.39 6.29
CA LEU A 27 6.92 7.55 7.08
C LEU A 27 6.90 6.66 8.33
N SER A 28 8.09 6.29 8.80
CA SER A 28 8.29 5.43 9.98
C SER A 28 8.08 6.16 11.31
N TRP A 29 7.68 7.44 11.29
CA TRP A 29 7.36 8.25 12.45
C TRP A 29 5.97 8.87 12.34
N GLN A 30 5.38 9.19 13.51
CA GLN A 30 4.05 9.79 13.59
C GLN A 30 4.07 11.21 13.03
N ARG A 31 3.04 11.58 12.29
CA ARG A 31 2.86 12.93 11.77
C ARG A 31 1.62 13.58 12.38
N THR A 32 1.74 14.87 12.70
CA THR A 32 0.63 15.71 13.10
C THR A 32 0.49 16.80 12.06
N GLU A 33 -0.67 16.88 11.43
CA GLU A 33 -0.93 17.79 10.30
C GLU A 33 -2.20 18.58 10.52
N LEU A 34 -2.24 19.78 9.97
CA LEU A 34 -3.45 20.59 9.91
C LEU A 34 -4.02 20.49 8.50
N ILE A 35 -5.20 19.89 8.35
CA ILE A 35 -5.83 19.73 7.04
C ILE A 35 -7.12 20.54 6.94
N ARG A 36 -7.40 21.06 5.74
CA ARG A 36 -8.68 21.67 5.41
C ARG A 36 -9.65 20.59 4.98
N VAL A 37 -10.75 20.45 5.72
CA VAL A 37 -11.90 19.64 5.32
C VAL A 37 -12.99 20.55 4.74
N PRO A 38 -13.79 20.06 3.77
CA PRO A 38 -14.84 20.86 3.13
C PRO A 38 -16.03 21.15 4.05
N TRP A 39 -16.18 20.41 5.16
CA TRP A 39 -17.28 20.54 6.11
C TRP A 39 -17.05 21.68 7.12
N TYR A 40 -18.13 22.34 7.57
CA TYR A 40 -18.06 23.37 8.62
C TYR A 40 -18.08 22.76 10.03
N LYS A 41 -17.48 23.46 11.01
CA LYS A 41 -17.35 23.01 12.41
C LYS A 41 -18.66 22.54 13.05
N ASP A 42 -19.78 23.19 12.75
CA ASP A 42 -21.08 22.83 13.31
C ASP A 42 -21.63 21.50 12.74
N GLU A 43 -21.28 21.18 11.50
CA GLU A 43 -21.62 19.89 10.88
C GLU A 43 -20.71 18.79 11.43
N ILE A 44 -19.41 19.08 11.59
CA ILE A 44 -18.42 18.15 12.17
C ILE A 44 -18.79 17.80 13.61
N SER A 45 -19.12 18.80 14.43
CA SER A 45 -19.44 18.61 15.86
C SER A 45 -20.71 17.79 16.08
N ARG A 46 -21.63 17.77 15.11
CA ARG A 46 -22.89 17.01 15.18
C ARG A 46 -22.79 15.63 14.52
N ARG A 47 -21.80 15.39 13.66
CA ARG A 47 -21.75 14.21 12.78
C ARG A 47 -20.53 13.33 12.96
N MET A 48 -19.49 13.77 13.68
CA MET A 48 -18.17 13.10 13.67
C MET A 48 -17.67 12.75 15.08
N TRP A 49 -17.42 11.47 15.34
CA TRP A 49 -16.49 11.02 16.38
C TRP A 49 -15.21 10.56 15.70
N ILE A 50 -14.18 11.40 15.69
CA ILE A 50 -12.87 11.03 15.14
C ILE A 50 -11.93 10.75 16.31
N GLU A 51 -11.52 9.50 16.49
CA GLU A 51 -10.36 9.20 17.33
C GLU A 51 -9.12 9.90 16.72
N GLY A 52 -8.39 10.68 17.53
CA GLY A 52 -7.12 11.29 17.11
C GLY A 52 -7.20 12.67 16.45
N VAL A 53 -8.38 13.28 16.35
CA VAL A 53 -8.48 14.72 16.00
C VAL A 53 -8.41 15.56 17.27
N GLY A 54 -7.46 16.49 17.31
CA GLY A 54 -7.34 17.44 18.41
C GLY A 54 -8.61 18.30 18.54
N LYS A 55 -9.00 18.66 19.77
CA LYS A 55 -10.21 19.47 20.04
C LYS A 55 -10.22 20.86 19.38
N ALA A 56 -9.12 21.27 18.76
CA ALA A 56 -8.98 22.57 18.11
C ALA A 56 -9.43 22.51 16.65
N MET A 57 -10.64 22.99 16.36
CA MET A 57 -11.18 23.14 15.00
C MET A 57 -11.45 24.62 14.70
N GLN A 58 -11.03 25.09 13.52
CA GLN A 58 -11.21 26.48 13.07
C GLN A 58 -11.87 26.54 11.70
N ASN A 59 -13.02 27.21 11.61
CA ASN A 59 -13.63 27.50 10.31
C ASN A 59 -12.76 28.46 9.50
N ILE A 60 -12.70 28.24 8.19
CA ILE A 60 -12.07 29.12 7.23
C ILE A 60 -13.01 29.37 6.05
N SER A 61 -13.06 30.60 5.57
CA SER A 61 -13.82 31.00 4.39
C SER A 61 -12.91 31.81 3.47
N ASN A 62 -12.68 31.31 2.25
CA ASN A 62 -11.91 32.01 1.22
C ASN A 62 -12.70 32.03 -0.10
N GLU A 63 -12.19 32.76 -1.10
CA GLU A 63 -12.76 32.85 -2.45
C GLU A 63 -12.91 31.48 -3.14
N ALA A 64 -12.12 30.47 -2.73
CA ALA A 64 -12.17 29.08 -3.20
C ALA A 64 -13.14 28.17 -2.38
N GLY A 65 -14.10 28.75 -1.67
CA GLY A 65 -15.07 28.05 -0.81
C GLY A 65 -14.72 28.04 0.68
N GLY A 66 -15.69 27.68 1.53
CA GLY A 66 -15.49 27.53 2.97
C GLY A 66 -15.01 26.13 3.39
N GLY A 67 -14.78 25.93 4.69
CA GLY A 67 -14.39 24.65 5.28
C GLY A 67 -13.87 24.78 6.71
N THR A 68 -13.30 23.72 7.27
CA THR A 68 -12.72 23.70 8.62
C THR A 68 -11.29 23.18 8.60
N LEU A 69 -10.41 23.78 9.38
CA LEU A 69 -9.07 23.27 9.66
C LEU A 69 -9.13 22.32 10.86
N VAL A 70 -8.59 21.13 10.66
CA VAL A 70 -8.64 20.02 11.62
C VAL A 70 -7.22 19.45 11.81
N PRO A 71 -6.70 19.38 13.05
CA PRO A 71 -5.46 18.70 13.36
C PRO A 71 -5.68 17.19 13.37
N VAL A 72 -4.91 16.45 12.58
CA VAL A 72 -5.00 14.99 12.42
C VAL A 72 -3.65 14.36 12.78
N ILE A 73 -3.69 13.27 13.53
CA ILE A 73 -2.50 12.50 13.91
C ILE A 73 -2.46 11.21 13.10
N VAL A 74 -1.63 11.17 12.06
CA VAL A 74 -1.47 9.96 11.25
C VAL A 74 -0.32 9.12 11.80
N VAL A 75 -0.64 7.89 12.23
CA VAL A 75 0.32 6.94 12.82
C VAL A 75 1.43 6.57 11.83
N PRO A 76 2.62 6.16 12.29
CA PRO A 76 3.69 5.66 11.41
C PRO A 76 3.19 4.54 10.50
N MET A 77 3.57 4.58 9.22
CA MET A 77 3.26 3.52 8.24
C MET A 77 1.76 3.17 8.20
N GLY A 78 0.89 4.15 8.39
CA GLY A 78 -0.54 3.94 8.49
C GLY A 78 -1.34 5.05 7.80
N TYR A 79 -2.64 5.01 7.99
CA TYR A 79 -3.56 5.97 7.41
C TYR A 79 -4.62 6.36 8.43
N GLN A 80 -5.22 7.52 8.23
CA GLN A 80 -6.39 7.97 8.97
C GLN A 80 -7.45 8.41 7.98
N LEU A 81 -8.66 7.91 8.16
CA LEU A 81 -9.78 8.22 7.30
C LEU A 81 -10.73 9.18 8.02
N LEU A 82 -11.12 10.23 7.32
CA LEU A 82 -12.18 11.14 7.73
C LEU A 82 -13.39 10.92 6.81
N ARG A 83 -14.45 10.33 7.37
CA ARG A 83 -15.75 10.17 6.70
C ARG A 83 -16.78 11.09 7.31
N GLY A 84 -17.41 11.94 6.52
CA GLY A 84 -18.51 12.80 6.94
C GLY A 84 -19.84 12.07 7.16
N LEU A 85 -19.97 11.15 8.14
CA LEU A 85 -21.25 10.44 8.39
C LEU A 85 -21.61 10.27 9.88
N SER A 86 -22.88 10.59 10.14
CA SER A 86 -23.65 10.60 11.39
C SER A 86 -23.32 9.52 12.43
N ALA A 87 -23.03 9.96 13.68
CA ALA A 87 -23.18 9.35 15.03
C ALA A 87 -22.99 7.83 15.27
N VAL A 88 -22.70 7.04 14.26
CA VAL A 88 -22.64 5.58 14.29
C VAL A 88 -21.22 5.18 13.91
N LYS A 89 -20.54 4.51 14.83
CA LYS A 89 -19.23 3.91 14.60
C LYS A 89 -19.38 2.81 13.54
N SER A 90 -19.06 3.14 12.29
CA SER A 90 -18.97 2.18 11.20
C SER A 90 -17.53 1.70 11.06
N SER A 91 -17.31 0.39 11.00
CA SER A 91 -16.01 -0.18 10.68
C SER A 91 -15.68 0.15 9.22
N VAL A 92 -14.66 0.98 9.00
CA VAL A 92 -14.20 1.27 7.65
C VAL A 92 -13.20 0.20 7.22
N VAL A 93 -13.52 -0.48 6.12
CA VAL A 93 -12.59 -1.36 5.42
C VAL A 93 -11.83 -0.50 4.42
N LEU A 94 -10.57 -0.16 4.72
CA LEU A 94 -9.70 0.48 3.73
C LEU A 94 -9.04 -0.61 2.88
N GLU A 95 -9.16 -0.47 1.56
CA GLU A 95 -8.39 -1.25 0.61
C GLU A 95 -7.06 -0.52 0.35
N ALA A 96 -5.94 -1.10 0.77
CA ALA A 96 -4.61 -0.50 0.59
C ALA A 96 -4.11 -0.54 -0.87
N ILE A 97 -4.81 -1.29 -1.73
CA ILE A 97 -4.47 -1.50 -3.13
C ILE A 97 -5.67 -0.99 -3.93
N ALA A 98 -5.44 -0.05 -4.85
CA ALA A 98 -6.52 0.45 -5.69
C ALA A 98 -7.15 -0.70 -6.49
N SER A 99 -8.46 -0.63 -6.68
CA SER A 99 -9.20 -1.61 -7.47
C SER A 99 -8.54 -1.81 -8.85
N GLY A 100 -8.18 -3.06 -9.16
CA GLY A 100 -7.50 -3.41 -10.41
C GLY A 100 -5.97 -3.34 -10.38
N CYS A 101 -5.37 -2.89 -9.27
CA CYS A 101 -3.93 -2.96 -9.07
C CYS A 101 -3.51 -4.25 -8.38
N VAL A 102 -2.28 -4.69 -8.65
CA VAL A 102 -1.65 -5.84 -7.98
C VAL A 102 -0.49 -5.34 -7.12
N ALA A 103 -0.39 -5.84 -5.89
CA ALA A 103 0.74 -5.59 -5.01
C ALA A 103 1.78 -6.71 -5.11
N ASN A 104 2.97 -6.45 -4.55
CA ASN A 104 4.06 -7.43 -4.45
C ASN A 104 4.40 -8.08 -5.81
N ARG A 105 4.33 -7.28 -6.90
CA ARG A 105 4.72 -7.71 -8.24
C ARG A 105 6.24 -7.66 -8.37
N PHE A 106 6.81 -8.71 -8.94
CA PHE A 106 8.23 -8.75 -9.28
C PHE A 106 8.42 -8.51 -10.77
N VAL A 107 9.15 -7.46 -11.11
CA VAL A 107 9.47 -7.06 -12.48
C VAL A 107 10.99 -7.02 -12.62
N ILE A 108 11.50 -7.55 -13.72
CA ILE A 108 12.91 -7.42 -14.12
C ILE A 108 12.98 -6.37 -15.20
N PHE A 109 13.96 -5.47 -15.07
CA PHE A 109 14.33 -4.50 -16.08
C PHE A 109 15.71 -4.89 -16.61
N ASP A 110 15.93 -4.68 -17.90
CA ASP A 110 17.23 -4.84 -18.52
C ASP A 110 18.01 -3.54 -18.34
N ASP A 111 19.15 -3.64 -17.65
CA ASP A 111 20.04 -2.54 -17.33
C ASP A 111 21.26 -2.59 -18.25
N VAL A 112 21.17 -1.84 -19.35
CA VAL A 112 22.23 -1.75 -20.37
C VAL A 112 22.57 -0.27 -20.51
N PRO A 113 23.65 0.23 -19.89
CA PRO A 113 24.03 1.63 -20.01
C PRO A 113 24.86 1.91 -21.27
N LEU A 114 24.99 3.19 -21.61
CA LEU A 114 25.79 3.65 -22.75
C LEU A 114 27.30 3.66 -22.47
N TYR A 115 27.70 3.95 -21.23
CA TYR A 115 29.11 4.18 -20.88
C TYR A 115 29.57 3.33 -19.69
N TRP A 116 28.97 3.50 -18.50
CA TRP A 116 29.47 2.87 -17.28
C TRP A 116 28.46 1.90 -16.64
N ASP A 117 28.72 0.60 -16.80
CA ASP A 117 27.91 -0.54 -16.32
C ASP A 117 27.56 -0.54 -14.82
N ALA A 118 28.41 0.05 -13.99
CA ALA A 118 28.24 0.10 -12.54
C ALA A 118 27.79 1.46 -11.99
N TRP A 119 27.65 2.49 -12.83
CA TRP A 119 27.33 3.87 -12.41
C TRP A 119 26.10 4.44 -13.10
N ASP A 120 25.86 4.05 -14.35
CA ASP A 120 24.79 4.59 -15.17
C ASP A 120 23.61 3.62 -15.25
N VAL A 121 22.40 4.18 -15.19
CA VAL A 121 21.14 3.51 -15.56
C VAL A 121 20.41 4.46 -16.51
N MET A 122 19.95 3.95 -17.66
CA MET A 122 19.33 4.78 -18.70
C MET A 122 17.81 4.74 -18.62
N ASP A 123 17.13 5.88 -18.81
CA ASP A 123 15.67 5.99 -18.65
C ASP A 123 14.84 4.97 -19.46
N TYR A 124 15.34 4.55 -20.63
CA TYR A 124 14.69 3.51 -21.44
C TYR A 124 14.62 2.13 -20.76
N HIS A 125 15.39 1.91 -19.67
CA HIS A 125 15.34 0.66 -18.92
C HIS A 125 13.91 0.38 -18.43
N LEU A 126 13.11 1.41 -18.10
CA LEU A 126 11.74 1.27 -17.61
C LEU A 126 10.81 0.63 -18.66
N GLU A 127 11.09 0.82 -19.95
CA GLU A 127 10.34 0.24 -21.07
C GLU A 127 10.63 -1.26 -21.26
N THR A 128 11.75 -1.74 -20.71
CA THR A 128 12.16 -3.15 -20.79
C THR A 128 11.53 -4.03 -19.71
N GLY A 129 10.66 -3.45 -18.87
CA GLY A 129 10.03 -4.12 -17.74
C GLY A 129 9.26 -5.36 -18.16
N ARG A 130 9.62 -6.51 -17.59
CA ARG A 130 8.99 -7.80 -17.83
C ARG A 130 8.75 -8.55 -16.54
N ASP A 131 7.73 -9.41 -16.52
CA ASP A 131 7.45 -10.21 -15.33
C ASP A 131 8.65 -11.09 -14.96
N ALA A 132 9.09 -10.96 -13.71
CA ALA A 132 10.25 -11.69 -13.19
C ALA A 132 9.92 -13.18 -13.00
N ILE A 133 8.68 -13.46 -12.59
CA ILE A 133 8.20 -14.79 -12.25
C ILE A 133 7.86 -15.53 -13.54
N LYS A 134 8.63 -16.57 -13.86
CA LYS A 134 8.36 -17.44 -15.02
C LYS A 134 7.52 -18.65 -14.65
N GLU A 135 7.82 -19.23 -13.49
CA GLU A 135 7.23 -20.48 -13.03
C GLU A 135 7.19 -20.50 -11.50
N ILE A 136 6.17 -21.14 -10.95
CA ILE A 136 6.08 -21.43 -9.51
C ILE A 136 6.76 -22.78 -9.28
N VAL A 137 7.92 -22.77 -8.59
CA VAL A 137 8.70 -23.97 -8.27
C VAL A 137 8.09 -24.70 -7.08
N GLU A 138 7.75 -23.96 -6.03
CA GLU A 138 7.00 -24.48 -4.88
C GLU A 138 5.80 -23.56 -4.67
N PRO A 139 4.56 -24.10 -4.69
CA PRO A 139 3.37 -23.30 -4.45
C PRO A 139 3.40 -22.72 -3.05
N LEU A 140 2.56 -21.70 -2.84
CA LEU A 140 2.39 -21.05 -1.55
C LEU A 140 2.06 -22.08 -0.46
N LYS A 141 2.88 -22.11 0.59
CA LYS A 141 2.74 -23.00 1.74
C LYS A 141 2.71 -22.19 3.02
N ILE A 142 1.82 -22.57 3.93
CA ILE A 142 1.83 -22.05 5.30
C ILE A 142 3.05 -22.66 6.00
N THR A 143 3.91 -21.79 6.53
CA THR A 143 5.15 -22.18 7.24
C THR A 143 5.04 -21.99 8.73
N GLU A 144 4.25 -21.02 9.18
CA GLU A 144 3.96 -20.78 10.59
C GLU A 144 2.49 -20.42 10.72
N GLN A 145 1.82 -21.07 11.67
CA GLN A 145 0.43 -20.82 12.00
C GLN A 145 0.31 -20.78 13.53
N GLY A 146 0.58 -19.60 14.09
CA GLY A 146 0.50 -19.36 15.52
C GLY A 146 -0.31 -18.10 15.86
N PRO A 147 -0.70 -17.93 17.13
CA PRO A 147 -1.46 -16.76 17.57
C PRO A 147 -0.65 -15.45 17.51
N LEU A 148 0.69 -15.54 17.57
CA LEU A 148 1.58 -14.38 17.54
C LEU A 148 2.07 -14.03 16.13
N ARG A 149 2.14 -15.01 15.25
CA ARG A 149 2.70 -14.87 13.90
C ARG A 149 2.09 -15.90 12.95
N ALA A 150 1.71 -15.44 11.77
CA ALA A 150 1.39 -16.29 10.63
C ALA A 150 2.37 -16.00 9.49
N SER A 151 2.87 -17.05 8.84
CA SER A 151 3.82 -16.91 7.75
C SER A 151 3.52 -17.85 6.60
N LEU A 152 3.62 -17.32 5.39
CA LEU A 152 3.49 -18.03 4.12
C LEU A 152 4.84 -18.00 3.40
N THR A 153 5.15 -19.05 2.65
CA THR A 153 6.35 -19.09 1.81
C THR A 153 6.01 -19.61 0.43
N ILE A 154 6.59 -18.99 -0.58
CA ILE A 154 6.47 -19.38 -1.98
C ILE A 154 7.86 -19.41 -2.61
N ARG A 155 8.08 -20.32 -3.56
CA ARG A 155 9.32 -20.37 -4.35
C ARG A 155 9.00 -20.28 -5.83
N MET A 156 9.69 -19.37 -6.52
CA MET A 156 9.44 -19.03 -7.91
C MET A 156 10.74 -19.02 -8.68
N LYS A 157 10.68 -19.39 -9.96
CA LYS A 157 11.80 -19.31 -10.87
C LYS A 157 11.86 -17.92 -11.47
N ILE A 158 13.02 -17.27 -11.37
CA ILE A 158 13.28 -15.93 -11.88
C ILE A 158 14.38 -16.00 -12.94
N GLY A 159 13.98 -16.21 -14.20
CA GLY A 159 14.94 -16.41 -15.30
C GLY A 159 15.35 -17.88 -15.49
N VAL A 160 16.55 -18.10 -16.02
CA VAL A 160 17.01 -19.44 -16.45
C VAL A 160 17.67 -20.19 -15.28
N ASN A 161 18.60 -19.54 -14.58
CA ASN A 161 19.46 -20.14 -13.55
C ASN A 161 19.28 -19.50 -12.17
N SER A 162 18.14 -18.88 -11.92
CA SER A 162 17.88 -18.20 -10.65
C SER A 162 16.47 -18.49 -10.17
N GLU A 163 16.37 -18.63 -8.86
CA GLU A 163 15.16 -18.84 -8.11
C GLU A 163 15.03 -17.77 -7.05
N MET A 164 13.81 -17.54 -6.61
CA MET A 164 13.47 -16.61 -5.57
C MET A 164 12.55 -17.31 -4.59
N LYS A 165 12.91 -17.22 -3.31
CA LYS A 165 12.09 -17.66 -2.20
C LYS A 165 11.60 -16.43 -1.45
N GLN A 166 10.29 -16.25 -1.38
CA GLN A 166 9.67 -15.17 -0.60
C GLN A 166 8.96 -15.75 0.61
N LYS A 167 9.20 -15.15 1.78
CA LYS A 167 8.42 -15.36 2.99
C LYS A 167 7.61 -14.11 3.29
N ILE A 168 6.31 -14.28 3.47
CA ILE A 168 5.33 -13.25 3.77
C ILE A 168 4.85 -13.52 5.20
N SER A 169 4.97 -12.57 6.12
CA SER A 169 4.55 -12.77 7.50
C SER A 169 3.84 -11.56 8.09
N ILE A 170 2.88 -11.85 8.97
CA ILE A 170 2.17 -10.88 9.79
C ILE A 170 2.31 -11.27 11.26
N ASP A 171 2.50 -10.26 12.10
CA ASP A 171 2.69 -10.41 13.54
C ASP A 171 1.57 -9.72 14.29
N ALA A 172 1.17 -10.27 15.44
CA ALA A 172 0.14 -9.67 16.29
C ALA A 172 0.52 -8.29 16.85
N VAL A 173 1.81 -7.94 16.84
CA VAL A 173 2.35 -6.70 17.42
C VAL A 173 2.77 -5.66 16.38
N HIS A 174 2.85 -6.02 15.09
CA HIS A 174 3.30 -5.12 14.04
C HIS A 174 2.12 -4.75 13.12
N PRO A 175 1.90 -3.45 12.85
CA PRO A 175 0.79 -3.00 11.99
C PRO A 175 1.08 -3.15 10.49
N TYR A 176 2.14 -3.84 10.10
CA TYR A 176 2.62 -3.96 8.71
C TYR A 176 2.89 -5.41 8.32
N LEU A 177 2.84 -5.67 7.00
CA LEU A 177 3.19 -6.95 6.40
C LEU A 177 4.71 -7.02 6.17
N LEU A 178 5.37 -8.07 6.65
CA LEU A 178 6.79 -8.29 6.41
C LEU A 178 7.00 -9.18 5.18
N LEU A 179 7.77 -8.68 4.20
CA LEU A 179 8.15 -9.41 2.99
C LEU A 179 9.65 -9.66 3.00
N LYS A 180 10.07 -10.92 3.19
CA LYS A 180 11.48 -11.32 3.13
C LYS A 180 11.76 -12.06 1.84
N VAL A 181 12.67 -11.55 1.03
CA VAL A 181 13.05 -12.13 -0.26
C VAL A 181 14.46 -12.71 -0.16
N LEU A 182 14.63 -13.94 -0.63
CA LEU A 182 15.92 -14.60 -0.79
C LEU A 182 16.09 -15.01 -2.25
N LEU A 183 17.12 -14.47 -2.89
CA LEU A 183 17.51 -14.86 -4.26
C LEU A 183 18.49 -16.03 -4.17
N ILE A 184 18.24 -17.07 -4.96
CA ILE A 184 19.00 -18.31 -5.00
C ILE A 184 19.46 -18.50 -6.45
N GLY A 185 20.71 -18.17 -6.74
CA GLY A 185 21.25 -18.31 -8.09
C GLY A 185 22.49 -17.47 -8.32
N LYS A 186 23.18 -17.74 -9.44
CA LYS A 186 24.33 -16.96 -9.91
C LYS A 186 23.95 -16.28 -11.21
N LYS A 187 23.64 -14.98 -11.15
CA LYS A 187 24.02 -14.07 -12.23
C LYS A 187 25.24 -13.32 -11.72
N ALA A 188 26.42 -13.83 -12.07
CA ALA A 188 27.61 -13.01 -12.03
C ALA A 188 27.45 -11.97 -13.13
N ILE A 189 27.46 -10.69 -12.77
CA ILE A 189 27.76 -9.64 -13.75
C ILE A 189 29.22 -9.91 -14.13
N ASN A 190 29.43 -10.49 -15.32
CA ASN A 190 30.78 -10.72 -15.83
C ASN A 190 31.35 -9.36 -16.23
N PHE A 191 32.24 -8.81 -15.42
CA PHE A 191 33.09 -7.70 -15.83
C PHE A 191 34.11 -8.24 -16.84
N SER A 192 33.88 -8.03 -18.14
CA SER A 192 34.98 -8.08 -19.10
C SER A 192 35.73 -6.75 -19.00
N ARG A 193 37.00 -6.81 -18.61
CA ARG A 193 37.95 -5.70 -18.70
C ARG A 193 38.19 -5.29 -20.14
#